data_AF-V7ELY8-F1
#
_entry.id   AF-V7ELY8-F1
#
_cell.length_a   1.000
_cell.length_b   1.000
_cell.length_c   1.000
_cell.angle_alpha   90.00
_cell.angle_beta   90.00
_cell.angle_gamma   90.00
#
_symmetry.space_group_name_H-M   'P 1'
#
loop_
_entity.id
_entity.type
_entity.pdbx_description
1 polymer ?
#
loop_
_entity_poly.entity_id
_entity_poly.type
_entity_poly.pdbx_seq_one_letter_code
_entity_poly.pdbx_strand_id
1 'polypeptide(L)'
;MPGLICIIGTDGSGKTTLSDSVAEALRLRGVRAERVWLGSESYLMAPVRRLLRPLWRRVQGGRKRGGGRPDYRAEIASKSALAGRFRFAVPVYVALLWLDYRLQVALKRWRHRHSAVVIADRYLFDVAVNLGLTLGWSPERVVDFARRRLAGMELPAFRVFLRVEPEVSFARKDDIPDLDYLRLRFSHYEAIARAFGFTERDGTLPIAVNRDWVLAEARREAARPYVIYVHANNSDVGGADKVLALMARHMRDHGRPEGGARVAVCLRLATPVVGAHGAAGVPVILHPFVRPQTSAGLRGVLSLLLRGPGSLWFFWRLFGRERPDIVHVNDLYDAIPVLAARLRGIPVVWHIRMIKDGAVMRRLFALLLRRGADVSVSVSRAVQAHYGLDRPDGRHGGQHRAEVVHDLGNAALCAEERDPSVPAARPEGLPVAAGGRRLVLMVGRVEPWKGQDVFVEAVSRLSPEMRRAHDFALVGGGVEGKEDYLRTVVAAAGRAGVLYLGQRDDVPALMAAADVSVHASVAPDPFPGVVVESLLAGAATVATAAGGVVGMIRHGTDGLLYPPGDAAALARALGELLEGGEAPRARFAVAARQRALSLVDASVVDGQIAAIYAGLLEARRTGVATAGRVTEGKV
;
A
#
# COMPACT_ATOMS: atom_id res chain seq x y z
N MET A 1 6.28 -23.98 -9.85
CA MET A 1 6.58 -22.93 -10.84
C MET A 1 5.36 -22.03 -10.97
N PRO A 2 5.53 -20.71 -11.19
CA PRO A 2 4.42 -19.80 -11.39
C PRO A 2 3.74 -20.10 -12.73
N GLY A 3 2.41 -19.97 -12.79
CA GLY A 3 1.64 -20.25 -14.00
C GLY A 3 1.92 -19.30 -15.17
N LEU A 4 2.36 -18.07 -14.87
CA LEU A 4 2.71 -17.04 -15.87
C LEU A 4 4.02 -16.33 -15.47
N ILE A 5 5.03 -16.46 -16.32
CA ILE A 5 6.31 -15.75 -16.25
C ILE A 5 6.31 -14.69 -17.36
N CYS A 6 6.69 -13.45 -17.05
CA CYS A 6 6.85 -12.41 -18.06
C CYS A 6 8.28 -11.90 -18.11
N ILE A 7 8.87 -11.89 -19.30
CA ILE A 7 10.21 -11.37 -19.55
C ILE A 7 10.09 -10.21 -20.53
N ILE A 8 10.50 -9.02 -20.11
CA ILE A 8 10.52 -7.80 -20.94
C ILE A 8 11.94 -7.30 -21.12
N GLY A 9 12.14 -6.47 -22.13
CA GLY A 9 13.42 -5.88 -22.46
C GLY A 9 13.39 -5.21 -23.83
N THR A 10 14.36 -4.35 -24.11
CA THR A 10 14.56 -3.73 -25.43
C THR A 10 14.80 -4.78 -26.51
N ASP A 11 14.68 -4.39 -27.77
CA ASP A 11 15.13 -5.25 -28.88
C ASP A 11 16.66 -5.38 -28.81
N GLY A 12 17.21 -6.59 -29.05
CA GLY A 12 18.65 -6.87 -28.81
C GLY A 12 19.00 -7.38 -27.41
N SER A 13 18.08 -7.31 -26.43
CA SER A 13 18.34 -7.77 -25.05
C SER A 13 18.47 -9.30 -24.88
N GLY A 14 18.04 -10.11 -25.85
CA GLY A 14 18.03 -11.57 -25.73
C GLY A 14 16.78 -12.17 -25.05
N LYS A 15 15.76 -11.35 -24.75
CA LYS A 15 14.52 -11.77 -24.06
C LYS A 15 13.79 -12.97 -24.69
N THR A 16 13.71 -13.03 -26.02
CA THR A 16 13.01 -14.11 -26.74
C THR A 16 13.81 -15.41 -26.64
N THR A 17 15.12 -15.36 -26.91
CA THR A 17 16.05 -16.49 -26.76
C THR A 17 16.05 -17.04 -25.34
N LEU A 18 16.06 -16.15 -24.33
CA LEU A 18 15.94 -16.56 -22.93
C LEU A 18 14.60 -17.24 -22.65
N SER A 19 13.49 -16.68 -23.14
CA SER A 19 12.15 -17.24 -22.96
C SER A 19 12.02 -18.64 -23.57
N ASP A 20 12.56 -18.84 -24.77
CA ASP A 20 12.61 -20.15 -25.43
C ASP A 20 13.45 -21.16 -24.62
N SER A 21 14.65 -20.74 -24.17
CA SER A 21 15.53 -21.59 -23.38
C SER A 21 14.93 -22.01 -22.02
N VAL A 22 14.18 -21.11 -21.38
CA VAL A 22 13.45 -21.41 -20.13
C VAL A 22 12.29 -22.38 -20.39
N ALA A 23 11.54 -22.19 -21.48
CA ALA A 23 10.45 -23.08 -21.87
C ALA A 23 10.96 -24.49 -22.15
N GLU A 24 12.05 -24.60 -22.92
CA GLU A 24 12.71 -25.86 -23.24
C GLU A 24 13.21 -26.58 -21.99
N ALA A 25 13.94 -25.90 -21.10
CA ALA A 25 14.45 -26.50 -19.87
C ALA A 25 13.34 -26.97 -18.93
N LEU A 26 12.17 -26.32 -18.93
CA LEU A 26 10.99 -26.80 -18.19
C LEU A 26 10.40 -28.06 -18.82
N ARG A 27 10.29 -28.12 -20.15
CA ARG A 27 9.81 -29.33 -20.87
C ARG A 27 10.72 -30.53 -20.64
N LEU A 28 12.03 -30.34 -20.68
CA LEU A 28 13.02 -31.38 -20.38
C LEU A 28 12.87 -31.92 -18.94
N ARG A 29 12.32 -31.12 -18.02
CA ARG A 29 11.98 -31.52 -16.64
C ARG A 29 10.55 -32.04 -16.49
N GLY A 30 9.86 -32.36 -17.58
CA GLY A 30 8.49 -32.88 -17.58
C GLY A 30 7.40 -31.85 -17.28
N VAL A 31 7.72 -30.55 -17.21
CA VAL A 31 6.73 -29.50 -17.00
C VAL A 31 6.17 -29.06 -18.35
N ARG A 32 4.84 -29.07 -18.49
CA ARG A 32 4.15 -28.54 -19.69
C ARG A 32 4.32 -27.01 -19.75
N ALA A 33 5.40 -26.55 -20.37
CA ALA A 33 5.73 -25.13 -20.50
C ALA A 33 5.66 -24.67 -21.96
N GLU A 34 5.12 -23.48 -22.19
CA GLU A 34 5.06 -22.88 -23.52
C GLU A 34 5.39 -21.40 -23.50
N ARG A 35 6.21 -20.98 -24.47
CA ARG A 35 6.37 -19.56 -24.77
C ARG A 35 5.16 -19.09 -25.57
N VAL A 36 4.54 -18.01 -25.14
CA VAL A 36 3.40 -17.40 -25.82
C VAL A 36 3.70 -15.95 -26.09
N TRP A 37 3.62 -15.60 -27.37
CA TRP A 37 3.72 -14.21 -27.81
C TRP A 37 2.39 -13.50 -27.50
N LEU A 38 2.39 -12.60 -26.52
CA LEU A 38 1.19 -11.89 -26.04
C LEU A 38 1.14 -10.43 -26.48
N GLY A 39 1.84 -10.09 -27.58
CA GLY A 39 1.69 -8.80 -28.25
C GLY A 39 0.32 -8.64 -28.91
N SER A 40 -0.06 -7.40 -29.20
CA SER A 40 -1.25 -7.08 -29.99
C SER A 40 -0.97 -7.38 -31.46
N GLU A 41 -1.55 -8.46 -31.97
CA GLU A 41 -1.87 -8.56 -33.39
C GLU A 41 -3.10 -7.68 -33.67
N SER A 42 -3.30 -7.23 -34.89
CA SER A 42 -4.44 -6.36 -35.22
C SER A 42 -5.50 -7.17 -35.93
N TYR A 43 -6.31 -7.94 -35.20
CA TYR A 43 -7.37 -8.74 -35.82
C TYR A 43 -8.57 -7.85 -36.11
N LEU A 44 -9.14 -7.21 -35.08
CA LEU A 44 -10.23 -6.25 -35.23
C LEU A 44 -9.76 -4.93 -35.87
N MET A 45 -8.48 -4.60 -35.68
CA MET A 45 -7.88 -3.40 -36.24
C MET A 45 -7.34 -3.57 -37.66
N ALA A 46 -7.24 -4.77 -38.22
CA ALA A 46 -6.78 -4.96 -39.60
C ALA A 46 -7.67 -4.25 -40.64
N PRO A 47 -9.01 -4.35 -40.60
CA PRO A 47 -9.88 -3.65 -41.55
C PRO A 47 -9.76 -2.13 -41.42
N VAL A 48 -9.75 -1.61 -40.18
CA VAL A 48 -9.61 -0.18 -39.89
C VAL A 48 -8.25 0.34 -40.35
N ARG A 49 -7.15 -0.39 -40.09
CA ARG A 49 -5.81 -0.01 -40.57
C ARG A 49 -5.71 -0.06 -42.09
N ARG A 50 -6.37 -1.01 -42.76
CA ARG A 50 -6.44 -1.06 -44.24
C ARG A 50 -7.19 0.14 -44.79
N LEU A 51 -8.31 0.54 -44.17
CA LEU A 51 -9.11 1.69 -44.55
C LEU A 51 -8.36 3.03 -44.34
N LEU A 52 -7.59 3.15 -43.25
CA LEU A 52 -6.82 4.35 -42.90
C LEU A 52 -5.43 4.42 -43.57
N ARG A 53 -4.98 3.34 -44.21
CA ARG A 53 -3.68 3.24 -44.89
C ARG A 53 -3.40 4.38 -45.89
N PRO A 54 -4.37 4.85 -46.71
CA PRO A 54 -4.16 5.95 -47.65
C PRO A 54 -3.93 7.31 -46.95
N LEU A 55 -4.64 7.57 -45.85
CA LEU A 55 -4.47 8.77 -45.02
C LEU A 55 -3.07 8.82 -44.39
N TRP A 56 -2.57 7.69 -43.89
CA TRP A 56 -1.23 7.60 -43.33
C TRP A 56 -0.11 7.68 -44.37
N ARG A 57 -0.32 7.15 -45.59
CA ARG A 57 0.65 7.30 -46.69
C ARG A 57 0.81 8.75 -47.15
N ARG A 58 -0.26 9.56 -47.14
CA ARG A 58 -0.18 11.01 -47.45
C ARG A 58 0.62 11.78 -46.40
N VAL A 59 0.56 11.38 -45.13
CA VAL A 59 1.37 11.96 -44.04
C VAL A 59 2.84 11.51 -44.12
N GLN A 60 3.10 10.30 -44.62
CA GLN A 60 4.46 9.77 -44.86
C GLN A 60 5.10 10.28 -46.17
N GLY A 61 4.39 11.09 -46.98
CA GLY A 61 4.84 11.59 -48.29
C GLY A 61 6.09 12.49 -48.28
N GLY A 62 6.71 12.74 -47.12
CA GLY A 62 8.00 13.44 -47.01
C GLY A 62 9.24 12.55 -47.03
N ARG A 63 9.11 11.21 -47.04
CA ARG A 63 10.28 10.30 -47.07
C ARG A 63 10.50 9.70 -48.46
N LYS A 64 11.36 10.35 -49.24
CA LYS A 64 12.45 9.73 -50.03
C LYS A 64 13.18 10.78 -50.87
N ARG A 65 14.36 11.20 -50.41
CA ARG A 65 15.52 11.61 -51.21
C ARG A 65 16.74 11.65 -50.28
N GLY A 66 17.62 10.66 -50.39
CA GLY A 66 18.87 10.56 -49.61
C GLY A 66 18.94 9.30 -48.75
N GLY A 67 19.91 8.42 -49.04
CA GLY A 67 20.13 7.12 -48.39
C GLY A 67 20.65 7.16 -46.95
N GLY A 68 20.13 8.06 -46.11
CA GLY A 68 20.42 8.10 -44.67
C GLY A 68 19.45 7.25 -43.85
N ARG A 69 19.92 6.72 -42.71
CA ARG A 69 19.07 6.02 -41.74
C ARG A 69 17.91 6.95 -41.28
N PRO A 70 16.67 6.45 -41.18
CA PRO A 70 15.50 7.26 -40.85
C PRO A 70 15.56 7.83 -39.42
N ASP A 71 15.43 9.15 -39.27
CA ASP A 71 15.28 9.82 -37.96
C ASP A 71 14.01 9.32 -37.24
N TYR A 72 14.21 8.55 -36.17
CA TYR A 72 13.12 7.94 -35.42
C TYR A 72 12.34 8.95 -34.55
N ARG A 73 13.02 10.00 -34.03
CA ARG A 73 12.37 11.05 -33.24
C ARG A 73 11.40 11.86 -34.11
N ALA A 74 11.84 12.23 -35.32
CA ALA A 74 10.98 12.93 -36.29
C ALA A 74 9.74 12.10 -36.66
N GLU A 75 9.88 10.78 -36.77
CA GLU A 75 8.75 9.88 -37.05
C GLU A 75 7.74 9.83 -35.89
N ILE A 76 8.21 9.74 -34.64
CA ILE A 76 7.33 9.80 -33.46
C ILE A 76 6.65 11.17 -33.38
N ALA A 77 7.40 12.26 -33.58
CA ALA A 77 6.86 13.62 -33.55
C ALA A 77 5.74 13.80 -34.60
N SER A 78 5.93 13.29 -35.81
CA SER A 78 4.91 13.30 -36.86
C SER A 78 3.65 12.50 -36.48
N LYS A 79 3.81 11.29 -35.92
CA LYS A 79 2.68 10.46 -35.45
C LYS A 79 1.93 11.13 -34.30
N SER A 80 2.66 11.73 -33.36
CA SER A 80 2.11 12.47 -32.22
C SER A 80 1.34 13.72 -32.68
N ALA A 81 1.90 14.50 -33.60
CA ALA A 81 1.22 15.67 -34.19
C ALA A 81 -0.08 15.28 -34.91
N LEU A 82 -0.07 14.16 -35.64
CA LEU A 82 -1.26 13.62 -36.27
C LEU A 82 -2.31 13.20 -35.23
N ALA A 83 -1.90 12.53 -34.15
CA ALA A 83 -2.79 12.15 -33.06
C ALA A 83 -3.39 13.38 -32.35
N GLY A 84 -2.61 14.46 -32.19
CA GLY A 84 -3.06 15.75 -31.67
C GLY A 84 -4.12 16.43 -32.57
N ARG A 85 -4.05 16.24 -33.89
CA ARG A 85 -5.04 16.75 -34.85
C ARG A 85 -6.39 16.03 -34.77
N PHE A 86 -6.42 14.77 -34.31
CA PHE A 86 -7.62 13.95 -34.21
C PHE A 86 -7.99 13.57 -32.76
N ARG A 87 -8.18 14.59 -31.90
CA ARG A 87 -8.37 14.42 -30.44
C ARG A 87 -9.52 13.47 -30.05
N PHE A 88 -10.56 13.36 -30.87
CA PHE A 88 -11.70 12.44 -30.64
C PHE A 88 -11.46 11.02 -31.17
N ALA A 89 -10.62 10.84 -32.19
CA ALA A 89 -10.33 9.53 -32.75
C ALA A 89 -9.35 8.72 -31.89
N VAL A 90 -8.45 9.40 -31.16
CA VAL A 90 -7.44 8.75 -30.30
C VAL A 90 -8.08 7.93 -29.17
N PRO A 91 -9.04 8.43 -28.37
CA PRO A 91 -9.73 7.62 -27.36
C PRO A 91 -10.42 6.39 -27.94
N VAL A 92 -11.09 6.54 -29.08
CA VAL A 92 -11.77 5.44 -29.79
C VAL A 92 -10.77 4.39 -30.26
N TYR A 93 -9.66 4.82 -30.89
CA TYR A 93 -8.57 3.92 -31.31
C TYR A 93 -7.98 3.15 -30.12
N VAL A 94 -7.70 3.83 -29.01
CA VAL A 94 -7.18 3.21 -27.79
C VAL A 94 -8.19 2.23 -27.19
N ALA A 95 -9.49 2.54 -27.21
CA ALA A 95 -10.54 1.64 -26.75
C ALA A 95 -10.65 0.38 -27.61
N LEU A 96 -10.60 0.52 -28.94
CA LEU A 96 -10.67 -0.61 -29.88
C LEU A 96 -9.42 -1.49 -29.81
N LEU A 97 -8.22 -0.89 -29.75
CA LEU A 97 -6.97 -1.62 -29.55
C LEU A 97 -7.01 -2.43 -28.25
N TRP A 98 -7.60 -1.86 -27.20
CA TRP A 98 -7.74 -2.56 -25.93
C TRP A 98 -8.72 -3.71 -25.97
N LEU A 99 -9.86 -3.53 -26.64
CA LEU A 99 -10.85 -4.59 -26.83
C LEU A 99 -10.23 -5.76 -27.61
N ASP A 100 -9.54 -5.47 -28.71
CA ASP A 100 -8.83 -6.45 -29.53
C ASP A 100 -7.78 -7.20 -28.70
N TYR A 101 -6.99 -6.47 -27.90
CA TYR A 101 -6.01 -7.07 -27.01
C TYR A 101 -6.63 -8.03 -25.98
N ARG A 102 -7.72 -7.63 -25.32
CA ARG A 102 -8.41 -8.48 -24.33
C ARG A 102 -8.95 -9.76 -24.95
N LEU A 103 -9.52 -9.66 -26.16
CA LEU A 103 -10.00 -10.82 -26.90
C LEU A 103 -8.85 -11.78 -27.22
N GLN A 104 -7.71 -11.26 -27.68
CA GLN A 104 -6.53 -12.07 -27.98
C GLN A 104 -5.96 -12.75 -26.75
N VAL A 105 -5.83 -12.04 -25.62
CA VAL A 105 -5.37 -12.65 -24.38
C VAL A 105 -6.32 -13.75 -23.93
N ALA A 106 -7.65 -13.56 -24.06
CA ALA A 106 -8.63 -14.59 -23.74
C ALA A 106 -8.50 -15.84 -24.65
N LEU A 107 -8.37 -15.65 -25.96
CA LEU A 107 -8.19 -16.74 -26.93
C LEU A 107 -6.87 -17.49 -26.72
N LYS A 108 -5.76 -16.76 -26.57
CA LYS A 108 -4.44 -17.35 -26.31
C LYS A 108 -4.46 -18.12 -24.99
N ARG A 109 -5.08 -17.58 -23.92
CA ARG A 109 -5.27 -18.31 -22.66
C ARG A 109 -6.06 -19.59 -22.83
N TRP A 110 -7.15 -19.55 -23.58
CA TRP A 110 -7.96 -20.74 -23.83
C TRP A 110 -7.16 -21.82 -24.56
N ARG A 111 -6.37 -21.44 -25.58
CA ARG A 111 -5.48 -22.36 -26.32
C ARG A 111 -4.43 -23.00 -25.41
N HIS A 112 -3.91 -22.24 -24.46
CA HIS A 112 -2.85 -22.65 -23.56
C HIS A 112 -3.36 -23.10 -22.17
N ARG A 113 -4.65 -23.44 -22.03
CA ARG A 113 -5.28 -23.85 -20.76
C ARG A 113 -4.72 -25.13 -20.16
N HIS A 114 -4.05 -25.95 -20.99
CA HIS A 114 -3.44 -27.20 -20.56
C HIS A 114 -1.98 -27.03 -20.12
N SER A 115 -1.37 -25.88 -20.42
CA SER A 115 0.02 -25.57 -20.11
C SER A 115 0.13 -25.22 -18.62
N ALA A 116 1.08 -25.86 -17.94
CA ALA A 116 1.34 -25.64 -16.52
C ALA A 116 2.09 -24.32 -16.28
N VAL A 117 2.93 -23.90 -17.23
CA VAL A 117 3.68 -22.66 -17.20
C VAL A 117 3.60 -21.97 -18.57
N VAL A 118 3.20 -20.71 -18.57
CA VAL A 118 3.23 -19.84 -19.76
C VAL A 118 4.34 -18.82 -19.59
N ILE A 119 5.24 -18.72 -20.57
CA ILE A 119 6.31 -17.73 -20.61
C ILE A 119 5.95 -16.69 -21.66
N ALA A 120 5.67 -15.48 -21.20
CA ALA A 120 5.27 -14.35 -22.02
C ALA A 120 6.48 -13.46 -22.29
N ASP A 121 7.05 -13.54 -23.50
CA ASP A 121 7.82 -12.43 -24.04
C ASP A 121 6.83 -11.43 -24.65
N ARG A 122 6.77 -10.23 -24.09
CA ARG A 122 5.87 -9.13 -24.52
C ARG A 122 4.40 -9.30 -24.14
N TYR A 123 4.11 -9.06 -22.85
CA TYR A 123 2.74 -8.97 -22.33
C TYR A 123 2.12 -7.58 -22.60
N LEU A 124 1.10 -7.19 -21.83
CA LEU A 124 0.46 -5.88 -21.92
C LEU A 124 1.47 -4.71 -21.89
N PHE A 125 2.55 -4.88 -21.16
CA PHE A 125 3.61 -3.89 -20.99
C PHE A 125 4.17 -3.40 -22.33
N ASP A 126 4.47 -4.31 -23.26
CA ASP A 126 4.92 -3.95 -24.61
C ASP A 126 3.85 -3.17 -25.37
N VAL A 127 2.57 -3.52 -25.23
CA VAL A 127 1.47 -2.79 -25.89
C VAL A 127 1.38 -1.37 -25.35
N ALA A 128 1.49 -1.20 -24.03
CA ALA A 128 1.49 0.11 -23.38
C ALA A 128 2.69 0.97 -23.84
N VAL A 129 3.90 0.39 -23.88
CA VAL A 129 5.12 1.08 -24.35
C VAL A 129 4.98 1.48 -25.83
N ASN A 130 4.56 0.56 -26.69
CA ASN A 130 4.39 0.83 -28.12
C ASN A 130 3.32 1.92 -28.39
N LEU A 131 2.19 1.85 -27.68
CA LEU A 131 1.14 2.85 -27.79
C LEU A 131 1.61 4.21 -27.29
N GLY A 132 2.29 4.24 -26.13
CA GLY A 132 2.83 5.45 -25.54
C GLY A 132 3.80 6.17 -26.48
N LEU A 133 4.77 5.44 -27.02
CA LEU A 133 5.71 5.97 -28.00
C LEU A 133 5.00 6.49 -29.25
N THR A 134 3.98 5.77 -29.74
CA THR A 134 3.20 6.20 -30.92
C THR A 134 2.45 7.52 -30.67
N LEU A 135 1.98 7.74 -29.43
CA LEU A 135 1.20 8.91 -29.03
C LEU A 135 2.05 10.00 -28.34
N GLY A 136 3.38 9.85 -28.31
CA GLY A 136 4.30 10.79 -27.66
C GLY A 136 4.05 10.93 -26.15
N TRP A 137 3.64 9.86 -25.48
CA TRP A 137 3.43 9.86 -24.03
C TRP A 137 4.75 9.81 -23.28
N SER A 138 4.81 10.44 -22.11
CA SER A 138 5.91 10.26 -21.18
C SER A 138 5.87 8.87 -20.53
N PRO A 139 6.99 8.38 -19.97
CA PRO A 139 7.03 7.10 -19.25
C PRO A 139 5.97 6.99 -18.14
N GLU A 140 5.71 8.08 -17.42
CA GLU A 140 4.72 8.14 -16.33
C GLU A 140 3.30 7.92 -16.87
N ARG A 141 2.97 8.56 -18.00
CA ARG A 141 1.65 8.40 -18.64
C ARG A 141 1.46 6.98 -19.18
N VAL A 142 2.52 6.32 -19.65
CA VAL A 142 2.49 4.91 -20.06
C VAL A 142 2.24 3.99 -18.86
N VAL A 143 2.91 4.25 -17.74
CA VAL A 143 2.67 3.54 -16.47
C VAL A 143 1.22 3.69 -16.02
N ASP A 144 0.67 4.90 -16.01
CA ASP A 144 -0.72 5.15 -15.60
C ASP A 144 -1.76 4.54 -16.53
N PHE A 145 -1.45 4.49 -17.84
CA PHE A 145 -2.25 3.75 -18.79
C PHE A 145 -2.23 2.25 -18.46
N ALA A 146 -1.04 1.66 -18.29
CA ALA A 146 -0.89 0.25 -17.97
C ALA A 146 -1.61 -0.11 -16.66
N ARG A 147 -1.48 0.70 -15.60
CA ARG A 147 -2.16 0.50 -14.30
C ARG A 147 -3.67 0.39 -14.46
N ARG A 148 -4.27 1.36 -15.18
CA ARG A 148 -5.72 1.38 -15.42
C ARG A 148 -6.21 0.20 -16.24
N ARG A 149 -5.42 -0.25 -17.21
CA ARG A 149 -5.78 -1.38 -18.08
C ARG A 149 -5.55 -2.74 -17.42
N LEU A 150 -4.62 -2.82 -16.48
CA LEU A 150 -4.37 -4.02 -15.66
C LEU A 150 -5.42 -4.27 -14.60
N ALA A 151 -6.21 -3.26 -14.23
CA ALA A 151 -7.33 -3.42 -13.31
C ALA A 151 -8.31 -4.49 -13.87
N GLY A 152 -8.24 -5.71 -13.33
CA GLY A 152 -9.05 -6.85 -13.75
C GLY A 152 -8.36 -7.88 -14.68
N MET A 153 -7.06 -7.71 -14.97
CA MET A 153 -6.23 -8.74 -15.61
C MET A 153 -5.35 -9.45 -14.59
N GLU A 154 -5.03 -10.72 -14.85
CA GLU A 154 -4.07 -11.46 -14.04
C GLU A 154 -2.65 -10.97 -14.38
N LEU A 155 -1.95 -10.46 -13.37
CA LEU A 155 -0.57 -10.04 -13.51
C LEU A 155 0.36 -11.26 -13.52
N PRO A 156 1.42 -11.27 -14.34
CA PRO A 156 2.44 -12.32 -14.28
C PRO A 156 3.01 -12.39 -12.86
N ALA A 157 3.01 -13.61 -12.30
CA ALA A 157 3.48 -13.84 -10.94
C ALA A 157 5.00 -13.61 -10.80
N PHE A 158 5.76 -13.94 -11.85
CA PHE A 158 7.18 -13.65 -11.92
C PHE A 158 7.47 -12.77 -13.14
N ARG A 159 8.18 -11.67 -12.92
CA ARG A 159 8.39 -10.58 -13.88
C ARG A 159 9.88 -10.24 -13.92
N VAL A 160 10.50 -10.36 -15.09
CA VAL A 160 11.93 -10.13 -15.29
C VAL A 160 12.12 -9.01 -16.30
N PHE A 161 12.83 -7.96 -15.91
CA PHE A 161 13.29 -6.94 -16.84
C PHE A 161 14.75 -7.25 -17.16
N LEU A 162 14.98 -7.70 -18.40
CA LEU A 162 16.31 -8.02 -18.88
C LEU A 162 16.98 -6.73 -19.35
N ARG A 163 17.78 -6.15 -18.46
CA ARG A 163 18.46 -4.87 -18.68
C ARG A 163 19.70 -5.09 -19.53
N VAL A 164 19.73 -4.44 -20.69
CA VAL A 164 20.89 -4.35 -21.58
C VAL A 164 20.91 -2.92 -22.07
N GLU A 165 22.03 -2.23 -21.87
CA GLU A 165 22.16 -0.84 -22.30
C GLU A 165 21.91 -0.71 -23.81
N PRO A 166 21.27 0.38 -24.27
CA PRO A 166 20.89 0.57 -25.68
C PRO A 166 22.04 0.34 -26.66
N GLU A 167 23.24 0.78 -26.33
CA GLU A 167 24.45 0.66 -27.15
C GLU A 167 24.83 -0.80 -27.37
N VAL A 168 24.78 -1.61 -26.31
CA VAL A 168 25.06 -3.05 -26.36
C VAL A 168 23.96 -3.78 -27.14
N SER A 169 22.70 -3.40 -26.93
CA SER A 169 21.56 -3.97 -27.66
C SER A 169 21.64 -3.67 -29.16
N PHE A 170 22.08 -2.46 -29.53
CA PHE A 170 22.28 -2.03 -30.91
C PHE A 170 23.39 -2.83 -31.61
N ALA A 171 24.51 -3.06 -30.92
CA ALA A 171 25.62 -3.85 -31.45
C ALA A 171 25.28 -5.34 -31.68
N ARG A 172 24.25 -5.86 -31.01
CA ARG A 172 23.84 -7.28 -31.09
C ARG A 172 22.92 -7.60 -32.27
N LYS A 173 22.36 -6.60 -32.95
CA LYS A 173 21.31 -6.81 -33.96
C LYS A 173 21.36 -5.76 -35.07
N ASP A 174 21.57 -6.22 -36.29
CA ASP A 174 21.68 -5.36 -37.47
C ASP A 174 20.33 -4.82 -37.96
N ASP A 175 19.21 -5.37 -37.48
CA ASP A 175 17.85 -4.98 -37.87
C ASP A 175 17.25 -3.83 -37.04
N ILE A 176 18.03 -3.27 -36.10
CA ILE A 176 17.57 -2.16 -35.26
C ILE A 176 17.74 -0.84 -36.02
N PRO A 177 16.67 -0.03 -36.17
CA PRO A 177 16.69 1.12 -37.07
C PRO A 177 17.62 2.25 -36.61
N ASP A 178 17.72 2.49 -35.30
CA ASP A 178 18.44 3.62 -34.70
C ASP A 178 18.77 3.32 -33.22
N LEU A 179 19.83 3.91 -32.68
CA LEU A 179 20.15 3.87 -31.25
C LEU A 179 19.11 4.66 -30.44
N ASP A 180 18.61 5.78 -30.97
CA ASP A 180 17.58 6.59 -30.31
C ASP A 180 16.24 5.84 -30.16
N TYR A 181 15.96 4.91 -31.09
CA TYR A 181 14.83 3.96 -30.96
C TYR A 181 14.94 3.12 -29.68
N LEU A 182 16.14 2.63 -29.37
CA LEU A 182 16.38 1.82 -28.18
C LEU A 182 16.35 2.67 -26.92
N ARG A 183 17.01 3.83 -26.91
CA ARG A 183 17.05 4.75 -25.74
C ARG A 183 15.66 5.17 -25.29
N LEU A 184 14.80 5.56 -26.24
CA LEU A 184 13.41 5.92 -25.95
C LEU A 184 12.63 4.73 -25.40
N ARG A 185 12.77 3.54 -25.97
CA ARG A 185 12.08 2.34 -25.45
C ARG A 185 12.60 1.92 -24.09
N PHE A 186 13.90 2.04 -23.88
CA PHE A 186 14.55 1.65 -22.64
C PHE A 186 13.99 2.43 -21.45
N SER A 187 13.88 3.76 -21.55
CA SER A 187 13.32 4.59 -20.47
C SER A 187 11.87 4.22 -20.13
N HIS A 188 11.07 3.84 -21.13
CA HIS A 188 9.70 3.38 -20.92
C HIS A 188 9.63 1.99 -20.29
N TYR A 189 10.49 1.06 -20.71
CA TYR A 189 10.59 -0.25 -20.07
C TYR A 189 11.09 -0.16 -18.65
N GLU A 190 12.05 0.72 -18.36
CA GLU A 190 12.56 0.97 -17.01
C GLU A 190 11.45 1.54 -16.11
N ALA A 191 10.68 2.51 -16.60
CA ALA A 191 9.53 3.03 -15.86
C ALA A 191 8.47 1.97 -15.58
N ILE A 192 8.16 1.11 -16.56
CA ILE A 192 7.28 -0.05 -16.37
C ILE A 192 7.87 -1.05 -15.38
N ALA A 193 9.16 -1.39 -15.51
CA ALA A 193 9.83 -2.34 -14.66
C ALA A 193 9.76 -1.90 -13.19
N ARG A 194 10.06 -0.62 -12.94
CA ARG A 194 9.96 0.01 -11.62
C ARG A 194 8.52 0.03 -11.11
N ALA A 195 7.57 0.47 -11.93
CA ALA A 195 6.17 0.63 -11.49
C ALA A 195 5.44 -0.69 -11.26
N PHE A 196 5.87 -1.77 -11.91
CA PHE A 196 5.24 -3.09 -11.83
C PHE A 196 6.14 -4.13 -11.16
N GLY A 197 7.15 -3.73 -10.39
CA GLY A 197 7.95 -4.65 -9.56
C GLY A 197 8.61 -5.76 -10.36
N PHE A 198 9.21 -5.43 -11.51
CA PHE A 198 10.03 -6.37 -12.26
C PHE A 198 11.36 -6.57 -11.54
N THR A 199 11.82 -7.82 -11.45
CA THR A 199 13.19 -8.10 -11.02
C THR A 199 14.13 -7.77 -12.16
N GLU A 200 15.00 -6.79 -11.95
CA GLU A 200 16.02 -6.43 -12.92
C GLU A 200 17.10 -7.51 -12.98
N ARG A 201 17.49 -7.89 -14.21
CA ARG A 201 18.54 -8.87 -14.46
C ARG A 201 19.42 -8.39 -15.59
N ASP A 202 20.73 -8.50 -15.39
CA ASP A 202 21.72 -8.23 -16.43
C ASP A 202 21.55 -9.20 -17.62
N GLY A 203 21.13 -8.65 -18.76
CA GLY A 203 20.95 -9.37 -20.00
C GLY A 203 22.23 -9.56 -20.82
N THR A 204 23.36 -9.05 -20.33
CA THR A 204 24.65 -9.28 -20.99
C THR A 204 25.23 -10.65 -20.71
N LEU A 205 24.82 -11.26 -19.59
CA LEU A 205 25.23 -12.61 -19.17
C LEU A 205 24.77 -13.70 -20.16
N PRO A 206 25.50 -14.84 -20.22
CA PRO A 206 25.13 -15.97 -21.07
C PRO A 206 23.69 -16.45 -20.84
N ILE A 207 23.00 -16.84 -21.91
CA ILE A 207 21.59 -17.29 -21.85
C ILE A 207 21.40 -18.43 -20.85
N ALA A 208 22.33 -19.38 -20.76
CA ALA A 208 22.27 -20.48 -19.79
C ALA A 208 22.28 -19.99 -18.34
N VAL A 209 23.15 -19.02 -18.00
CA VAL A 209 23.24 -18.42 -16.66
C VAL A 209 21.95 -17.70 -16.31
N ASN A 210 21.41 -16.92 -17.25
CA ASN A 210 20.14 -16.22 -17.04
C ASN A 210 18.95 -17.19 -16.96
N ARG A 211 18.93 -18.26 -17.75
CA ARG A 211 17.90 -19.31 -17.70
C ARG A 211 17.89 -19.97 -16.33
N ASP A 212 19.03 -20.40 -15.83
CA ASP A 212 19.12 -21.13 -14.56
C ASP A 212 18.72 -20.22 -13.39
N TRP A 213 19.11 -18.94 -13.44
CA TRP A 213 18.64 -17.92 -12.51
C TRP A 213 17.12 -17.72 -12.60
N VAL A 214 16.54 -17.58 -13.79
CA VAL A 214 15.07 -17.44 -13.98
C VAL A 214 14.35 -18.64 -13.39
N LEU A 215 14.85 -19.86 -13.61
CA LEU A 215 14.24 -21.08 -13.07
C LEU A 215 14.34 -21.14 -11.53
N ALA A 216 15.47 -20.71 -10.95
CA ALA A 216 15.65 -20.66 -9.51
C ALA A 216 14.73 -19.62 -8.85
N GLU A 217 14.71 -18.38 -9.36
CA GLU A 217 13.87 -17.31 -8.82
C GLU A 217 12.39 -17.56 -9.07
N ALA A 218 12.00 -18.11 -10.22
CA ALA A 218 10.61 -18.53 -10.44
C ALA A 218 10.18 -19.60 -9.44
N ARG A 219 11.06 -20.54 -9.05
CA ARG A 219 10.77 -21.52 -7.98
C ARG A 219 10.59 -20.84 -6.64
N ARG A 220 11.49 -19.92 -6.27
CA ARG A 220 11.38 -19.15 -5.02
C ARG A 220 10.08 -18.35 -4.99
N GLU A 221 9.74 -17.66 -6.07
CA GLU A 221 8.51 -16.87 -6.18
C GLU A 221 7.25 -17.74 -6.11
N ALA A 222 7.29 -18.96 -6.66
CA ALA A 222 6.18 -19.91 -6.56
C ALA A 222 6.06 -20.59 -5.18
N ALA A 223 7.12 -20.59 -4.37
CA ALA A 223 7.10 -21.11 -3.01
C ALA A 223 6.59 -20.08 -1.99
N ARG A 224 6.59 -18.78 -2.35
CA ARG A 224 6.02 -17.73 -1.52
C ARG A 224 4.51 -17.88 -1.42
N PRO A 225 3.93 -17.67 -0.23
CA PRO A 225 2.49 -17.71 -0.08
C PRO A 225 1.82 -16.59 -0.87
N TYR A 226 0.65 -16.89 -1.43
CA TYR A 226 -0.22 -15.91 -2.06
C TYR A 226 -1.29 -15.44 -1.10
N VAL A 227 -1.21 -14.18 -0.70
CA VAL A 227 -2.13 -13.53 0.23
C VAL A 227 -3.03 -12.55 -0.52
N ILE A 228 -4.33 -12.65 -0.32
CA ILE A 228 -5.27 -11.60 -0.74
C ILE A 228 -5.69 -10.80 0.48
N TYR A 229 -5.35 -9.51 0.49
CA TYR A 229 -5.88 -8.56 1.45
C TYR A 229 -7.28 -8.12 1.05
N VAL A 230 -8.20 -7.98 1.99
CA VAL A 230 -9.54 -7.45 1.74
C VAL A 230 -9.82 -6.27 2.67
N HIS A 231 -10.29 -5.15 2.11
CA HIS A 231 -10.64 -3.96 2.87
C HIS A 231 -11.82 -3.20 2.25
N ALA A 232 -12.94 -3.11 2.98
CA ALA A 232 -14.14 -2.43 2.50
C ALA A 232 -14.25 -0.95 2.89
N ASN A 233 -13.53 -0.55 3.94
CA ASN A 233 -13.66 0.77 4.57
C ASN A 233 -12.75 1.81 3.92
N ASN A 234 -12.83 1.94 2.60
CA ASN A 234 -11.98 2.82 1.81
C ASN A 234 -12.78 3.95 1.15
N SER A 235 -13.78 4.52 1.85
CA SER A 235 -14.56 5.69 1.39
C SER A 235 -13.74 6.97 1.32
N ASP A 236 -12.81 7.10 2.26
CA ASP A 236 -11.82 8.16 2.42
C ASP A 236 -10.44 7.49 2.61
N VAL A 237 -9.35 8.25 2.52
CA VAL A 237 -8.00 7.71 2.76
C VAL A 237 -7.69 7.82 4.26
N GLY A 238 -8.02 6.78 5.01
CA GLY A 238 -7.79 6.69 6.44
C GLY A 238 -6.41 6.14 6.82
N GLY A 239 -6.16 6.01 8.13
CA GLY A 239 -4.94 5.36 8.64
C GLY A 239 -4.83 3.90 8.21
N ALA A 240 -5.93 3.15 8.27
CA ALA A 240 -5.98 1.75 7.87
C ALA A 240 -5.64 1.53 6.39
N ASP A 241 -6.07 2.43 5.49
CA ASP A 241 -5.73 2.41 4.06
C ASP A 241 -4.22 2.61 3.84
N LYS A 242 -3.63 3.61 4.51
CA LYS A 242 -2.20 3.92 4.41
C LYS A 242 -1.35 2.76 4.92
N VAL A 243 -1.69 2.19 6.08
CA VAL A 243 -0.97 1.05 6.66
C VAL A 243 -1.12 -0.18 5.78
N LEU A 244 -2.31 -0.46 5.22
CA LEU A 244 -2.49 -1.57 4.30
C LEU A 244 -1.65 -1.41 3.02
N ALA A 245 -1.56 -0.20 2.48
CA ALA A 245 -0.70 0.08 1.33
C ALA A 245 0.79 -0.17 1.63
N LEU A 246 1.27 0.25 2.81
CA LEU A 246 2.62 -0.02 3.28
C LEU A 246 2.87 -1.52 3.50
N MET A 247 2.00 -2.20 4.23
CA MET A 247 2.11 -3.64 4.52
C MET A 247 2.09 -4.48 3.24
N ALA A 248 1.18 -4.18 2.30
CA ALA A 248 1.15 -4.85 1.01
C ALA A 248 2.41 -4.58 0.17
N ARG A 249 2.97 -3.36 0.25
CA ARG A 249 4.24 -3.03 -0.42
C ARG A 249 5.41 -3.82 0.18
N HIS A 250 5.57 -3.82 1.50
CA HIS A 250 6.68 -4.49 2.19
C HIS A 250 6.64 -5.99 1.97
N MET A 251 5.47 -6.60 2.13
CA MET A 251 5.29 -8.03 1.86
C MET A 251 5.65 -8.41 0.42
N ARG A 252 5.47 -7.49 -0.55
CA ARG A 252 5.78 -7.76 -1.96
C ARG A 252 7.22 -7.48 -2.38
N ASP A 253 7.72 -6.26 -2.14
CA ASP A 253 8.63 -5.59 -3.10
C ASP A 253 10.00 -5.14 -2.57
N HIS A 254 10.16 -4.69 -1.33
CA HIS A 254 11.40 -4.04 -0.87
C HIS A 254 11.83 -4.56 0.49
N GLY A 255 13.03 -5.15 0.55
CA GLY A 255 13.58 -5.70 1.78
C GLY A 255 12.92 -7.00 2.21
N ARG A 256 12.57 -7.87 1.24
CA ARG A 256 11.96 -9.20 1.45
C ARG A 256 12.38 -9.75 2.82
N PRO A 257 11.53 -9.66 3.86
CA PRO A 257 11.82 -10.41 5.06
C PRO A 257 11.94 -11.88 4.60
N GLU A 258 12.83 -12.64 5.24
CA GLU A 258 12.83 -14.09 5.02
C GLU A 258 11.39 -14.58 5.21
N GLY A 259 10.73 -15.01 4.13
CA GLY A 259 9.31 -15.42 4.17
C GLY A 259 8.25 -14.42 3.66
N GLY A 260 8.60 -13.34 2.96
CA GLY A 260 7.60 -12.42 2.35
C GLY A 260 6.63 -13.08 1.35
N ALA A 261 5.52 -12.41 1.01
CA ALA A 261 4.39 -13.00 0.28
C ALA A 261 4.13 -12.40 -1.10
N ARG A 262 3.58 -13.19 -2.02
CA ARG A 262 2.85 -12.66 -3.18
C ARG A 262 1.56 -12.03 -2.66
N VAL A 263 1.21 -10.83 -3.12
CA VAL A 263 0.05 -10.11 -2.57
C VAL A 263 -0.85 -9.55 -3.67
N ALA A 264 -2.15 -9.50 -3.38
CA ALA A 264 -3.12 -8.66 -4.08
C ALA A 264 -4.06 -8.02 -3.05
N VAL A 265 -4.70 -6.92 -3.40
CA VAL A 265 -5.60 -6.18 -2.50
C VAL A 265 -6.96 -6.06 -3.16
N CYS A 266 -8.02 -6.47 -2.45
CA CYS A 266 -9.39 -6.30 -2.87
C CYS A 266 -10.03 -5.12 -2.12
N LEU A 267 -10.46 -4.12 -2.88
CA LEU A 267 -11.04 -2.88 -2.37
C LEU A 267 -12.47 -2.68 -2.87
N ARG A 268 -13.28 -2.01 -2.05
CA ARG A 268 -14.69 -1.74 -2.37
C ARG A 268 -14.86 -0.59 -3.37
N LEU A 269 -14.15 0.51 -3.15
CA LEU A 269 -14.27 1.74 -3.93
C LEU A 269 -12.97 2.13 -4.63
N ALA A 270 -13.08 2.88 -5.73
CA ALA A 270 -11.94 3.46 -6.42
C ALA A 270 -11.55 4.80 -5.79
N THR A 271 -10.80 4.77 -4.69
CA THR A 271 -10.28 5.96 -3.99
C THR A 271 -8.79 6.17 -4.26
N PRO A 272 -8.19 7.30 -3.87
CA PRO A 272 -6.76 7.59 -4.14
C PRO A 272 -5.79 6.52 -3.63
N VAL A 273 -6.18 5.70 -2.63
CA VAL A 273 -5.38 4.55 -2.15
C VAL A 273 -5.11 3.51 -3.24
N VAL A 274 -5.98 3.39 -4.26
CA VAL A 274 -5.72 2.53 -5.44
C VAL A 274 -4.42 2.97 -6.14
N GLY A 275 -4.19 4.28 -6.22
CA GLY A 275 -2.96 4.86 -6.73
C GLY A 275 -1.75 4.47 -5.89
N ALA A 276 -1.87 4.47 -4.56
CA ALA A 276 -0.79 4.04 -3.66
C ALA A 276 -0.43 2.57 -3.83
N HIS A 277 -1.41 1.68 -3.92
CA HIS A 277 -1.18 0.25 -4.22
C HIS A 277 -0.58 0.06 -5.62
N GLY A 278 -1.07 0.76 -6.63
CA GLY A 278 -0.55 0.69 -7.99
C GLY A 278 0.86 1.29 -8.13
N ALA A 279 1.17 2.34 -7.38
CA ALA A 279 2.52 2.92 -7.24
C ALA A 279 3.47 1.93 -6.62
N ALA A 280 2.98 1.26 -5.58
CA ALA A 280 3.66 0.18 -4.95
C ALA A 280 3.67 -1.08 -5.81
N GLY A 281 3.07 -1.14 -7.02
CA GLY A 281 2.96 -2.28 -7.97
C GLY A 281 2.07 -3.46 -7.54
N VAL A 282 1.20 -3.25 -6.53
CA VAL A 282 0.33 -4.26 -5.93
C VAL A 282 -0.91 -4.42 -6.81
N PRO A 283 -1.28 -5.63 -7.26
CA PRO A 283 -2.54 -5.86 -7.95
C PRO A 283 -3.74 -5.42 -7.10
N VAL A 284 -4.63 -4.60 -7.67
CA VAL A 284 -5.87 -4.17 -7.00
C VAL A 284 -7.09 -4.77 -7.71
N ILE A 285 -7.94 -5.45 -6.94
CA ILE A 285 -9.23 -5.99 -7.36
C ILE A 285 -10.33 -5.07 -6.83
N LEU A 286 -10.95 -4.29 -7.72
CA LEU A 286 -12.05 -3.40 -7.36
C LEU A 286 -13.40 -4.07 -7.57
N HIS A 287 -14.22 -4.11 -6.52
CA HIS A 287 -15.60 -4.58 -6.62
C HIS A 287 -16.47 -3.93 -5.55
N PRO A 288 -17.66 -3.38 -5.88
CA PRO A 288 -18.53 -2.71 -4.92
C PRO A 288 -19.32 -3.71 -4.06
N PHE A 289 -18.63 -4.51 -3.24
CA PHE A 289 -19.28 -5.43 -2.29
C PHE A 289 -19.88 -4.68 -1.10
N VAL A 290 -20.86 -5.29 -0.43
CA VAL A 290 -21.52 -4.67 0.72
C VAL A 290 -20.67 -4.72 1.97
N ARG A 291 -20.59 -3.57 2.62
CA ARG A 291 -20.06 -3.42 3.96
C ARG A 291 -21.23 -3.31 4.94
N PRO A 292 -21.32 -4.17 5.97
CA PRO A 292 -22.29 -3.99 7.05
C PRO A 292 -22.04 -2.66 7.77
N GLN A 293 -22.98 -1.71 7.67
CA GLN A 293 -22.96 -0.47 8.45
C GLN A 293 -24.08 -0.52 9.47
N THR A 294 -23.75 -0.86 10.71
CA THR A 294 -24.72 -0.96 11.81
C THR A 294 -25.33 0.40 12.19
N SER A 295 -24.67 1.51 11.84
CA SER A 295 -25.19 2.87 12.03
C SER A 295 -26.38 3.22 11.13
N ALA A 296 -26.67 2.43 10.09
CA ALA A 296 -27.76 2.69 9.14
C ALA A 296 -29.11 2.05 9.56
N GLY A 297 -29.21 1.48 10.76
CA GLY A 297 -30.44 0.89 11.29
C GLY A 297 -31.03 -0.20 10.37
N LEU A 298 -32.37 -0.24 10.25
CA LEU A 298 -33.07 -1.21 9.39
C LEU A 298 -32.62 -1.17 7.93
N ARG A 299 -32.26 0.00 7.38
CA ARG A 299 -31.78 0.13 6.00
C ARG A 299 -30.45 -0.60 5.81
N GLY A 300 -29.56 -0.55 6.80
CA GLY A 300 -28.30 -1.29 6.80
C GLY A 300 -28.51 -2.80 6.78
N VAL A 301 -29.44 -3.29 7.61
CA VAL A 301 -29.82 -4.71 7.66
C VAL A 301 -30.43 -5.17 6.34
N LEU A 302 -31.39 -4.42 5.79
CA LEU A 302 -32.02 -4.75 4.51
C LEU A 302 -31.02 -4.76 3.36
N SER A 303 -30.09 -3.80 3.32
CA SER A 303 -29.01 -3.76 2.33
C SER A 303 -28.13 -5.01 2.42
N LEU A 304 -27.78 -5.43 3.64
CA LEU A 304 -26.99 -6.64 3.87
C LEU A 304 -27.72 -7.90 3.40
N LEU A 305 -29.02 -8.02 3.65
CA LEU A 305 -29.82 -9.15 3.19
C LEU A 305 -29.92 -9.21 1.65
N LEU A 306 -30.19 -8.07 1.00
CA LEU A 306 -30.39 -8.02 -0.45
C LEU A 306 -29.11 -8.18 -1.26
N ARG A 307 -28.00 -7.59 -0.80
CA ARG A 307 -26.74 -7.53 -1.57
C ARG A 307 -25.62 -8.40 -1.00
N GLY A 308 -25.79 -8.93 0.22
CA GLY A 308 -24.87 -9.86 0.86
C GLY A 308 -24.62 -11.13 0.04
N PRO A 309 -25.65 -11.82 -0.48
CA PRO A 309 -25.46 -13.01 -1.32
C PRO A 309 -24.61 -12.75 -2.56
N GLY A 310 -24.82 -11.62 -3.24
CA GLY A 310 -24.00 -11.23 -4.40
C GLY A 310 -22.54 -10.96 -4.03
N SER A 311 -22.30 -10.34 -2.87
CA SER A 311 -20.95 -10.11 -2.34
C SER A 311 -20.26 -11.43 -1.95
N LEU A 312 -20.99 -12.35 -1.32
CA LEU A 312 -20.51 -13.69 -0.97
C LEU A 312 -20.14 -14.49 -2.22
N TRP A 313 -21.01 -14.50 -3.24
CA TRP A 313 -20.75 -15.17 -4.51
C TRP A 313 -19.53 -14.59 -5.23
N PHE A 314 -19.38 -13.26 -5.23
CA PHE A 314 -18.19 -12.60 -5.76
C PHE A 314 -16.92 -13.10 -5.09
N PHE A 315 -16.84 -13.08 -3.75
CA PHE A 315 -15.65 -13.54 -3.04
C PHE A 315 -15.41 -15.05 -3.23
N TRP A 316 -16.46 -15.87 -3.20
CA TRP A 316 -16.33 -17.31 -3.46
C TRP A 316 -15.76 -17.60 -4.85
N ARG A 317 -16.22 -16.87 -5.87
CA ARG A 317 -15.69 -16.97 -7.24
C ARG A 317 -14.27 -16.44 -7.34
N LEU A 318 -13.99 -15.29 -6.72
CA LEU A 318 -12.66 -14.68 -6.70
C LEU A 318 -11.64 -15.64 -6.08
N PHE A 319 -11.92 -16.15 -4.88
CA PHE A 319 -11.03 -17.06 -4.19
C PHE A 319 -10.91 -18.43 -4.89
N GLY A 320 -11.96 -18.88 -5.60
CA GLY A 320 -11.87 -20.06 -6.46
C GLY A 320 -10.98 -19.87 -7.68
N ARG A 321 -10.98 -18.66 -8.26
CA ARG A 321 -10.16 -18.29 -9.43
C ARG A 321 -8.70 -18.04 -9.04
N GLU A 322 -8.48 -17.19 -8.04
CA GLU A 322 -7.15 -16.75 -7.60
C GLU A 322 -6.43 -17.79 -6.77
N ARG A 323 -7.17 -18.64 -6.04
CA ARG A 323 -6.65 -19.67 -5.13
C ARG A 323 -5.57 -19.13 -4.19
N PRO A 324 -5.87 -18.09 -3.37
CA PRO A 324 -4.93 -17.61 -2.39
C PRO A 324 -4.66 -18.69 -1.33
N ASP A 325 -3.44 -18.70 -0.82
CA ASP A 325 -3.05 -19.54 0.31
C ASP A 325 -3.64 -19.00 1.61
N ILE A 326 -3.79 -17.67 1.72
CA ILE A 326 -4.34 -16.96 2.88
C ILE A 326 -5.23 -15.79 2.41
N VAL A 327 -6.34 -15.56 3.10
CA VAL A 327 -7.12 -14.32 3.00
C VAL A 327 -6.89 -13.50 4.28
N HIS A 328 -6.37 -12.28 4.11
CA HIS A 328 -6.16 -11.35 5.22
C HIS A 328 -7.19 -10.23 5.16
N VAL A 329 -8.14 -10.24 6.10
CA VAL A 329 -9.22 -9.27 6.18
C VAL A 329 -8.82 -8.13 7.11
N ASN A 330 -8.82 -6.89 6.59
CA ASN A 330 -8.21 -5.72 7.24
C ASN A 330 -9.21 -4.81 7.98
N ASP A 331 -10.49 -5.17 8.04
CA ASP A 331 -11.53 -4.41 8.73
C ASP A 331 -12.45 -5.34 9.53
N LEU A 332 -12.91 -4.88 10.70
CA LEU A 332 -13.75 -5.65 11.61
C LEU A 332 -15.11 -6.01 11.01
N TYR A 333 -15.66 -5.16 10.12
CA TYR A 333 -17.00 -5.38 9.56
C TYR A 333 -17.00 -6.33 8.35
N ASP A 334 -15.83 -6.74 7.86
CA ASP A 334 -15.69 -7.51 6.63
C ASP A 334 -15.92 -9.02 6.83
N ALA A 335 -17.06 -9.39 7.43
CA ALA A 335 -17.41 -10.79 7.72
C ALA A 335 -17.75 -11.62 6.47
N ILE A 336 -18.21 -10.99 5.38
CA ILE A 336 -18.56 -11.69 4.12
C ILE A 336 -17.34 -12.37 3.47
N PRO A 337 -16.21 -11.69 3.23
CA PRO A 337 -15.01 -12.35 2.70
C PRO A 337 -14.47 -13.44 3.64
N VAL A 338 -14.60 -13.27 4.96
CA VAL A 338 -14.24 -14.32 5.94
C VAL A 338 -15.08 -15.58 5.71
N LEU A 339 -16.41 -15.44 5.62
CA LEU A 339 -17.30 -16.56 5.34
C LEU A 339 -16.96 -17.23 4.00
N ALA A 340 -16.71 -16.44 2.94
CA ALA A 340 -16.34 -16.95 1.64
C ALA A 340 -15.04 -17.78 1.66
N ALA A 341 -14.02 -17.32 2.41
CA ALA A 341 -12.76 -18.01 2.56
C ALA A 341 -12.93 -19.33 3.34
N ARG A 342 -13.71 -19.31 4.43
CA ARG A 342 -14.02 -20.50 5.25
C ARG A 342 -14.77 -21.56 4.46
N LEU A 343 -15.76 -21.18 3.65
CA LEU A 343 -16.48 -22.08 2.73
C LEU A 343 -15.57 -22.72 1.67
N ARG A 344 -14.39 -22.14 1.41
CA ARG A 344 -13.39 -22.70 0.50
C ARG A 344 -12.24 -23.41 1.20
N GLY A 345 -12.27 -23.49 2.53
CA GLY A 345 -11.17 -24.05 3.33
C GLY A 345 -9.86 -23.26 3.16
N ILE A 346 -9.94 -21.93 3.00
CA ILE A 346 -8.77 -21.05 2.92
C ILE A 346 -8.56 -20.41 4.31
N PRO A 347 -7.34 -20.49 4.87
CA PRO A 347 -6.97 -19.82 6.11
C PRO A 347 -7.28 -18.33 6.10
N VAL A 348 -7.80 -17.84 7.22
CA VAL A 348 -8.21 -16.45 7.42
C VAL A 348 -7.39 -15.81 8.54
N VAL A 349 -6.73 -14.70 8.19
CA VAL A 349 -6.24 -13.72 9.15
C VAL A 349 -7.25 -12.58 9.23
N TRP A 350 -7.75 -12.26 10.42
CA TRP A 350 -8.70 -11.15 10.59
C TRP A 350 -8.09 -10.07 11.49
N HIS A 351 -7.73 -8.95 10.86
CA HIS A 351 -6.99 -7.85 11.47
C HIS A 351 -7.95 -6.72 11.91
N ILE A 352 -7.91 -6.43 13.21
CA ILE A 352 -8.81 -5.55 13.93
C ILE A 352 -8.09 -4.25 14.24
N ARG A 353 -8.57 -3.16 13.62
CA ARG A 353 -7.95 -1.82 13.68
C ARG A 353 -8.80 -0.80 14.43
N MET A 354 -9.81 -1.26 15.18
CA MET A 354 -10.81 -0.36 15.77
C MET A 354 -11.41 -0.88 17.07
N ILE A 355 -11.81 0.07 17.91
CA ILE A 355 -12.61 -0.17 19.11
C ILE A 355 -14.04 0.29 18.82
N LYS A 356 -15.01 -0.62 18.95
CA LYS A 356 -16.42 -0.29 18.77
C LYS A 356 -17.17 -0.38 20.09
N ASP A 357 -17.87 0.69 20.43
CA ASP A 357 -18.73 0.75 21.61
C ASP A 357 -20.00 -0.08 21.45
N GLY A 358 -20.53 -0.53 22.59
CA GLY A 358 -21.75 -1.32 22.70
C GLY A 358 -21.47 -2.78 23.07
N ALA A 359 -21.95 -3.19 24.25
CA ALA A 359 -21.68 -4.52 24.79
C ALA A 359 -22.18 -5.67 23.89
N VAL A 360 -23.33 -5.50 23.25
CA VAL A 360 -23.91 -6.51 22.34
C VAL A 360 -23.04 -6.68 21.09
N MET A 361 -22.65 -5.58 20.45
CA MET A 361 -21.78 -5.62 19.27
C MET A 361 -20.40 -6.17 19.58
N ARG A 362 -19.83 -5.79 20.73
CA ARG A 362 -18.56 -6.34 21.21
C ARG A 362 -18.60 -7.85 21.38
N ARG A 363 -19.66 -8.39 22.01
CA ARG A 363 -19.86 -9.85 22.17
C ARG A 363 -20.07 -10.55 20.83
N LEU A 364 -20.84 -9.94 19.93
CA LEU A 364 -21.06 -10.47 18.58
C LEU A 364 -19.74 -10.56 17.79
N PHE A 365 -18.97 -9.48 17.75
CA PHE A 365 -17.68 -9.47 17.06
C PHE A 365 -16.68 -10.45 17.67
N ALA A 366 -16.61 -10.54 19.01
CA ALA A 366 -15.77 -11.53 19.67
C ALA A 366 -16.11 -12.97 19.22
N LEU A 367 -17.40 -13.29 19.11
CA LEU A 367 -17.86 -14.60 18.61
C LEU A 367 -17.48 -14.81 17.14
N LEU A 368 -17.71 -13.81 16.29
CA LEU A 368 -17.38 -13.88 14.86
C LEU A 368 -15.88 -14.06 14.63
N LEU A 369 -15.04 -13.33 15.37
CA LEU A 369 -13.58 -13.44 15.28
C LEU A 369 -13.09 -14.83 15.67
N ARG A 370 -13.57 -15.36 16.82
CA ARG A 370 -13.18 -16.69 17.31
C ARG A 370 -13.60 -17.83 16.37
N ARG A 371 -14.71 -17.68 15.64
CA ARG A 371 -15.28 -18.71 14.76
C ARG A 371 -14.80 -18.58 13.30
N GLY A 372 -14.59 -17.34 12.87
CA GLY A 372 -14.33 -16.98 11.48
C GLY A 372 -12.85 -16.90 11.13
N ALA A 373 -11.99 -16.52 12.07
CA ALA A 373 -10.56 -16.38 11.83
C ALA A 373 -9.77 -17.56 12.40
N ASP A 374 -8.78 -18.02 11.63
CA ASP A 374 -7.75 -18.94 12.11
C ASP A 374 -6.80 -18.19 13.06
N VAL A 375 -6.46 -16.94 12.71
CA VAL A 375 -5.73 -16.00 13.58
C VAL A 375 -6.43 -14.64 13.55
N SER A 376 -6.77 -14.10 14.72
CA SER A 376 -7.13 -12.69 14.85
C SER A 376 -5.90 -11.85 15.19
N VAL A 377 -5.77 -10.70 14.53
CA VAL A 377 -4.66 -9.76 14.76
C VAL A 377 -5.25 -8.46 15.29
N SER A 378 -4.80 -7.99 16.44
CA SER A 378 -5.22 -6.72 17.02
C SER A 378 -4.09 -5.70 16.92
N VAL A 379 -4.39 -4.47 16.49
CA VAL A 379 -3.37 -3.39 16.41
C VAL A 379 -2.79 -2.98 17.77
N SER A 380 -3.44 -3.35 18.87
CA SER A 380 -2.93 -3.14 20.22
C SER A 380 -3.51 -4.14 21.21
N ARG A 381 -2.86 -4.27 22.37
CA ARG A 381 -3.39 -5.05 23.51
C ARG A 381 -4.75 -4.53 23.98
N ALA A 382 -4.99 -3.21 23.89
CA ALA A 382 -6.29 -2.62 24.24
C ALA A 382 -7.41 -3.09 23.30
N VAL A 383 -7.14 -3.18 21.99
CA VAL A 383 -8.09 -3.75 21.02
C VAL A 383 -8.33 -5.24 21.31
N GLN A 384 -7.28 -6.00 21.57
CA GLN A 384 -7.38 -7.43 21.88
C GLN A 384 -8.23 -7.69 23.14
N ALA A 385 -7.96 -6.95 24.21
CA ALA A 385 -8.69 -7.03 25.47
C ALA A 385 -10.14 -6.55 25.33
N HIS A 386 -10.40 -5.52 24.51
CA HIS A 386 -11.76 -5.02 24.28
C HIS A 386 -12.67 -6.11 23.71
N TYR A 387 -12.20 -6.90 22.75
CA TYR A 387 -12.95 -8.04 22.21
C TYR A 387 -12.76 -9.34 23.00
N GLY A 388 -12.08 -9.29 24.15
CA GLY A 388 -11.85 -10.43 25.04
C GLY A 388 -11.09 -11.56 24.39
N LEU A 389 -10.18 -11.27 23.46
CA LEU A 389 -9.39 -12.26 22.71
C LEU A 389 -8.10 -12.65 23.44
N ASP A 390 -7.76 -11.93 24.51
CA ASP A 390 -6.66 -12.18 25.45
C ASP A 390 -6.89 -13.40 26.34
N ARG A 391 -8.15 -13.87 26.44
CA ARG A 391 -8.55 -15.00 27.27
C ARG A 391 -8.89 -16.23 26.41
N PRO A 392 -8.57 -17.46 26.85
CA PRO A 392 -9.08 -18.66 26.21
C PRO A 392 -10.61 -18.67 26.23
N ASP A 393 -11.26 -19.19 25.17
CA ASP A 393 -12.72 -19.39 25.22
C ASP A 393 -13.01 -20.59 26.13
N GLY A 394 -13.36 -20.32 27.39
CA GLY A 394 -13.71 -21.36 28.36
C GLY A 394 -14.95 -22.19 27.99
N ARG A 395 -15.68 -21.83 26.92
CA ARG A 395 -16.92 -22.51 26.51
C ARG A 395 -16.80 -23.41 25.28
N HIS A 396 -15.72 -23.34 24.50
CA HIS A 396 -15.72 -23.96 23.16
C HIS A 396 -14.48 -24.78 22.75
N GLY A 397 -13.57 -25.12 23.68
CA GLY A 397 -12.54 -26.16 23.49
C GLY A 397 -11.48 -25.95 22.39
N GLY A 398 -11.68 -25.00 21.47
CA GLY A 398 -10.74 -24.62 20.44
C GLY A 398 -9.88 -23.43 20.88
N GLN A 399 -8.56 -23.56 20.79
CA GLN A 399 -7.63 -22.46 20.99
C GLN A 399 -7.60 -21.58 19.73
N HIS A 400 -8.60 -20.72 19.55
CA HIS A 400 -8.48 -19.62 18.59
C HIS A 400 -7.24 -18.79 18.92
N ARG A 401 -6.36 -18.58 17.94
CA ARG A 401 -5.11 -17.84 18.13
C ARG A 401 -5.39 -16.35 17.92
N ALA A 402 -4.99 -15.55 18.90
CA ALA A 402 -5.09 -14.10 18.87
C ALA A 402 -3.73 -13.49 19.12
N GLU A 403 -3.32 -12.56 18.27
CA GLU A 403 -2.02 -11.90 18.32
C GLU A 403 -2.17 -10.39 18.30
N VAL A 404 -1.16 -9.70 18.83
CA VAL A 404 -1.05 -8.25 18.74
C VAL A 404 0.08 -7.95 17.77
N VAL A 405 -0.25 -7.28 16.68
CA VAL A 405 0.72 -6.78 15.70
C VAL A 405 0.38 -5.33 15.45
N HIS A 406 1.33 -4.46 15.73
CA HIS A 406 1.16 -3.01 15.61
C HIS A 406 1.18 -2.55 14.16
N ASP A 407 0.70 -1.33 13.92
CA ASP A 407 0.76 -0.72 12.60
C ASP A 407 2.18 -0.27 12.27
N LEU A 408 2.52 -0.34 10.98
CA LEU A 408 3.78 0.18 10.46
C LEU A 408 3.90 1.68 10.74
N GLY A 409 5.09 2.09 11.18
CA GLY A 409 5.44 3.48 11.43
C GLY A 409 5.58 4.29 10.16
N ASN A 410 5.65 5.61 10.33
CA ASN A 410 5.97 6.50 9.22
C ASN A 410 7.42 6.27 8.77
N ALA A 411 7.60 5.77 7.55
CA ALA A 411 8.92 5.35 7.05
C ALA A 411 9.98 6.46 7.09
N ALA A 412 9.60 7.73 6.87
CA ALA A 412 10.53 8.85 6.93
C ALA A 412 11.07 9.07 8.34
N LEU A 413 10.21 8.96 9.35
CA LEU A 413 10.60 9.11 10.76
C LEU A 413 11.35 7.88 11.29
N CYS A 414 11.01 6.67 10.80
CA CYS A 414 11.76 5.46 11.13
C CYS A 414 13.20 5.54 10.60
N ALA A 415 13.39 6.03 9.37
CA ALA A 415 14.71 6.15 8.73
C ALA A 415 15.53 7.38 9.17
N GLU A 416 15.01 8.23 10.06
CA GLU A 416 15.69 9.45 10.49
C GLU A 416 16.92 9.16 11.36
N GLU A 417 18.10 9.61 10.95
CA GLU A 417 19.35 9.39 11.71
C GLU A 417 19.74 10.58 12.62
N ARG A 418 18.94 11.67 12.60
CA ARG A 418 19.15 12.84 13.46
C ARG A 418 19.09 12.44 14.93
N ASP A 419 19.89 13.11 15.76
CA ASP A 419 19.74 13.07 17.21
C ASP A 419 18.31 13.49 17.61
N PRO A 420 17.49 12.57 18.17
CA PRO A 420 16.09 12.86 18.48
C PRO A 420 15.95 13.93 19.57
N SER A 421 16.99 14.21 20.36
CA SER A 421 16.97 15.24 21.41
C SER A 421 16.99 16.68 20.87
N VAL A 422 17.46 16.88 19.63
CA VAL A 422 17.64 18.23 19.03
C VAL A 422 16.54 18.52 18.01
N PRO A 423 15.60 19.45 18.25
CA PRO A 423 14.50 19.70 17.32
C PRO A 423 14.99 20.13 15.93
N ALA A 424 14.29 19.71 14.88
CA ALA A 424 14.55 20.15 13.52
C ALA A 424 14.10 21.60 13.29
N ALA A 425 14.52 22.18 12.17
CA ALA A 425 14.06 23.51 11.77
C ALA A 425 12.53 23.54 11.60
N ARG A 426 11.89 24.61 12.09
CA ARG A 426 10.44 24.77 12.01
C ARG A 426 10.00 25.00 10.54
N PRO A 427 9.04 24.22 10.03
CA PRO A 427 8.47 24.44 8.70
C PRO A 427 7.74 25.79 8.54
N GLU A 428 7.46 26.16 7.29
CA GLU A 428 6.71 27.37 6.95
C GLU A 428 5.32 27.40 7.62
N GLY A 429 4.93 28.59 8.11
CA GLY A 429 3.68 28.83 8.82
C GLY A 429 3.80 28.74 10.35
N LEU A 430 4.92 28.24 10.87
CA LEU A 430 5.25 28.30 12.29
C LEU A 430 6.14 29.51 12.63
N PRO A 431 6.05 30.06 13.86
CA PRO A 431 6.94 31.12 14.31
C PRO A 431 8.40 30.67 14.28
N VAL A 432 9.31 31.56 13.91
CA VAL A 432 10.77 31.29 13.94
C VAL A 432 11.19 30.89 15.35
N ALA A 433 12.01 29.85 15.47
CA ALA A 433 12.58 29.43 16.75
C ALA A 433 13.57 30.50 17.25
N ALA A 434 13.07 31.48 18.01
CA ALA A 434 13.86 32.56 18.59
C ALA A 434 13.73 32.54 20.12
N GLY A 435 14.79 32.92 20.84
CA GLY A 435 14.74 33.19 22.28
C GLY A 435 14.35 32.01 23.17
N GLY A 436 14.69 30.77 22.79
CA GLY A 436 14.41 29.57 23.60
C GLY A 436 12.94 29.13 23.65
N ARG A 437 12.07 29.74 22.83
CA ARG A 437 10.64 29.39 22.73
C ARG A 437 10.46 27.94 22.30
N ARG A 438 9.61 27.21 23.01
CA ARG A 438 9.27 25.81 22.72
C ARG A 438 8.00 25.72 21.89
N LEU A 439 7.95 24.76 20.98
CA LEU A 439 6.78 24.44 20.16
C LEU A 439 6.01 23.27 20.79
N VAL A 440 4.76 23.52 21.17
CA VAL A 440 3.77 22.51 21.57
C VAL A 440 2.82 22.25 20.41
N LEU A 441 2.80 21.02 19.91
CA LEU A 441 2.08 20.67 18.70
C LEU A 441 1.00 19.62 18.98
N MET A 442 -0.23 19.85 18.49
CA MET A 442 -1.26 18.82 18.37
C MET A 442 -1.55 18.56 16.90
N VAL A 443 -1.51 17.28 16.48
CA VAL A 443 -1.83 16.87 15.11
C VAL A 443 -2.99 15.87 15.09
N GLY A 444 -3.96 16.09 14.21
CA GLY A 444 -5.03 15.14 13.96
C GLY A 444 -6.27 15.80 13.35
N ARG A 445 -7.10 15.01 12.65
CA ARG A 445 -8.38 15.49 12.09
C ARG A 445 -9.20 16.20 13.19
N VAL A 446 -9.77 17.35 12.86
CA VAL A 446 -10.57 18.13 13.78
C VAL A 446 -11.95 17.49 13.93
N GLU A 447 -12.11 16.74 15.00
CA GLU A 447 -13.28 15.90 15.27
C GLU A 447 -13.50 15.74 16.78
N PRO A 448 -14.74 15.75 17.31
CA PRO A 448 -14.97 15.82 18.76
C PRO A 448 -14.20 14.81 19.61
N TRP A 449 -14.13 13.56 19.17
CA TRP A 449 -13.46 12.51 19.95
C TRP A 449 -11.93 12.64 20.00
N LYS A 450 -11.34 13.52 19.18
CA LYS A 450 -9.89 13.80 19.14
C LYS A 450 -9.45 14.86 20.17
N GLY A 451 -10.40 15.54 20.81
CA GLY A 451 -10.16 16.39 21.99
C GLY A 451 -9.34 17.66 21.72
N GLN A 452 -9.50 18.29 20.56
CA GLN A 452 -8.85 19.58 20.29
C GLN A 452 -9.33 20.67 21.26
N ASP A 453 -10.59 20.60 21.69
CA ASP A 453 -11.16 21.42 22.75
C ASP A 453 -10.42 21.21 24.08
N VAL A 454 -10.12 19.97 24.47
CA VAL A 454 -9.33 19.64 25.68
C VAL A 454 -7.94 20.26 25.61
N PHE A 455 -7.27 20.18 24.45
CA PHE A 455 -5.97 20.82 24.25
C PHE A 455 -6.03 22.34 24.37
N VAL A 456 -6.99 22.98 23.70
CA VAL A 456 -7.16 24.44 23.74
C VAL A 456 -7.51 24.92 25.16
N GLU A 457 -8.35 24.18 25.87
CA GLU A 457 -8.69 24.47 27.27
C GLU A 457 -7.46 24.33 28.17
N ALA A 458 -6.65 23.29 27.99
CA ALA A 458 -5.40 23.10 28.74
C ALA A 458 -4.43 24.27 28.54
N VAL A 459 -4.29 24.77 27.31
CA VAL A 459 -3.47 25.96 27.01
C VAL A 459 -4.04 27.22 27.68
N SER A 460 -5.36 27.38 27.70
CA SER A 460 -6.02 28.51 28.40
C SER A 460 -5.84 28.47 29.92
N ARG A 461 -5.60 27.28 30.49
CA ARG A 461 -5.32 27.10 31.93
C ARG A 461 -3.87 27.44 32.31
N LEU A 462 -2.95 27.53 31.35
CA LEU A 462 -1.57 27.97 31.60
C LEU A 462 -1.52 29.45 32.03
N SER A 463 -0.44 29.86 32.71
CA SER A 463 -0.23 31.27 33.04
C SER A 463 -0.06 32.12 31.77
N PRO A 464 -0.46 33.40 31.77
CA PRO A 464 -0.23 34.30 30.64
C PRO A 464 1.26 34.42 30.26
N GLU A 465 2.16 34.28 31.23
CA GLU A 465 3.60 34.31 31.01
C GLU A 465 4.07 33.07 30.22
N MET A 466 3.69 31.86 30.65
CA MET A 466 4.00 30.63 29.92
C MET A 466 3.45 30.66 28.48
N ARG A 467 2.21 31.14 28.30
CA ARG A 467 1.64 31.27 26.96
C ARG A 467 2.41 32.25 26.08
N ARG A 468 2.94 33.33 26.65
CA ARG A 468 3.78 34.28 25.91
C ARG A 468 5.19 33.77 25.66
N ALA A 469 5.72 32.85 26.49
CA ALA A 469 7.07 32.31 26.35
C ALA A 469 7.17 31.18 25.30
N HIS A 470 6.06 30.60 24.87
CA HIS A 470 6.04 29.41 24.02
C HIS A 470 5.03 29.52 22.87
N ASP A 471 5.17 28.64 21.88
CA ASP A 471 4.33 28.57 20.70
C ASP A 471 3.44 27.32 20.76
N PHE A 472 2.15 27.48 20.48
CA PHE A 472 1.17 26.39 20.48
C PHE A 472 0.53 26.28 19.11
N ALA A 473 0.49 25.08 18.54
CA ALA A 473 -0.06 24.87 17.21
C ALA A 473 -1.01 23.66 17.15
N LEU A 474 -2.07 23.80 16.36
CA LEU A 474 -3.04 22.76 16.02
C LEU A 474 -3.03 22.52 14.51
N VAL A 475 -2.78 21.28 14.11
CA VAL A 475 -2.69 20.85 12.71
C VAL A 475 -3.71 19.75 12.43
N GLY A 476 -4.46 19.90 11.34
CA GLY A 476 -5.41 18.92 10.82
C GLY A 476 -6.61 19.57 10.16
N GLY A 477 -7.17 18.91 9.15
CA GLY A 477 -8.40 19.34 8.49
C GLY A 477 -9.66 18.96 9.25
N GLY A 478 -10.76 19.66 8.94
CA GLY A 478 -12.11 19.29 9.38
C GLY A 478 -12.59 17.99 8.74
N VAL A 479 -13.66 17.44 9.33
CA VAL A 479 -14.37 16.26 8.80
C VAL A 479 -15.71 16.71 8.26
N GLU A 480 -16.11 16.21 7.10
CA GLU A 480 -17.42 16.48 6.50
C GLU A 480 -18.55 16.15 7.49
N GLY A 481 -19.51 17.08 7.62
CA GLY A 481 -20.62 16.98 8.57
C GLY A 481 -20.28 17.36 10.00
N LYS A 482 -19.09 17.93 10.24
CA LYS A 482 -18.61 18.39 11.57
C LYS A 482 -18.05 19.81 11.53
N GLU A 483 -18.53 20.63 10.61
CA GLU A 483 -18.07 21.99 10.36
C GLU A 483 -18.27 22.91 11.58
N ASP A 484 -19.34 22.71 12.34
CA ASP A 484 -19.65 23.52 13.53
C ASP A 484 -18.63 23.31 14.66
N TYR A 485 -18.20 22.07 14.85
CA TYR A 485 -17.14 21.74 15.81
C TYR A 485 -15.82 22.38 15.38
N LEU A 486 -15.46 22.28 14.09
CA LEU A 486 -14.26 22.94 13.56
C LEU A 486 -14.29 24.45 13.84
N ARG A 487 -15.38 25.15 13.51
CA ARG A 487 -15.49 26.60 13.74
C ARG A 487 -15.33 26.95 15.23
N THR A 488 -15.94 26.15 16.11
CA THR A 488 -15.88 26.33 17.57
C THR A 488 -14.45 26.18 18.09
N VAL A 489 -13.77 25.10 17.69
CA VAL A 489 -12.38 24.83 18.10
C VAL A 489 -11.43 25.91 17.58
N VAL A 490 -11.55 26.32 16.32
CA VAL A 490 -10.66 27.34 15.73
C VAL A 490 -10.83 28.69 16.41
N ALA A 491 -12.08 29.09 16.70
CA ALA A 491 -12.35 30.32 17.45
C ALA A 491 -11.78 30.26 18.87
N ALA A 492 -11.91 29.12 19.55
CA ALA A 492 -11.33 28.92 20.88
C ALA A 492 -9.79 28.92 20.84
N ALA A 493 -9.19 28.27 19.84
CA ALA A 493 -7.74 28.23 19.62
C ALA A 493 -7.17 29.65 19.45
N GLY A 494 -7.80 30.49 18.62
CA GLY A 494 -7.40 31.88 18.44
C GLY A 494 -7.44 32.69 19.75
N ARG A 495 -8.48 32.51 20.58
CA ARG A 495 -8.57 33.16 21.90
C ARG A 495 -7.50 32.67 22.89
N ALA A 496 -7.11 31.40 22.80
CA ALA A 496 -6.08 30.80 23.64
C ALA A 496 -4.64 31.10 23.19
N GLY A 497 -4.45 31.74 22.02
CA GLY A 497 -3.13 31.94 21.41
C GLY A 497 -2.56 30.70 20.73
N VAL A 498 -3.41 29.76 20.32
CA VAL A 498 -3.03 28.55 19.58
C VAL A 498 -3.19 28.79 18.08
N LEU A 499 -2.13 28.56 17.32
CA LEU A 499 -2.11 28.70 15.86
C LEU A 499 -2.79 27.50 15.21
N TYR A 500 -3.89 27.72 14.51
CA TYR A 500 -4.51 26.69 13.66
C TYR A 500 -3.93 26.74 12.26
N LEU A 501 -3.26 25.66 11.83
CA LEU A 501 -2.58 25.58 10.53
C LEU A 501 -3.37 24.82 9.46
N GLY A 502 -4.54 24.29 9.80
CA GLY A 502 -5.34 23.47 8.88
C GLY A 502 -4.66 22.15 8.51
N GLN A 503 -5.10 21.57 7.39
CA GLN A 503 -4.55 20.33 6.85
C GLN A 503 -3.12 20.56 6.31
N ARG A 504 -2.20 19.67 6.66
CA ARG A 504 -0.79 19.69 6.25
C ARG A 504 -0.34 18.31 5.79
N ASP A 505 0.58 18.26 4.83
CA ASP A 505 1.17 17.02 4.29
C ASP A 505 2.60 16.77 4.81
N ASP A 506 3.23 17.79 5.42
CA ASP A 506 4.58 17.76 5.98
C ASP A 506 4.61 17.40 7.48
N VAL A 507 3.65 16.57 7.93
CA VAL A 507 3.53 16.13 9.33
C VAL A 507 4.84 15.58 9.92
N PRO A 508 5.66 14.78 9.20
CA PRO A 508 6.97 14.36 9.71
C PRO A 508 7.88 15.53 10.09
N ALA A 509 7.94 16.59 9.27
CA ALA A 509 8.76 17.76 9.54
C ALA A 509 8.21 18.57 10.72
N LEU A 510 6.89 18.70 10.82
CA LEU A 510 6.23 19.35 11.97
C LEU A 510 6.53 18.60 13.29
N MET A 511 6.47 17.27 13.28
CA MET A 511 6.80 16.44 14.45
C MET A 511 8.29 16.53 14.82
N ALA A 512 9.17 16.51 13.83
CA ALA A 512 10.61 16.67 14.04
C ALA A 512 10.97 18.05 14.64
N ALA A 513 10.19 19.09 14.35
CA ALA A 513 10.38 20.43 14.90
C ALA A 513 9.71 20.67 16.27
N ALA A 514 8.72 19.87 16.67
CA ALA A 514 7.99 20.05 17.93
C ALA A 514 8.86 19.69 19.16
N ASP A 515 8.90 20.55 20.17
CA ASP A 515 9.53 20.22 21.46
C ASP A 515 8.63 19.29 22.28
N VAL A 516 7.32 19.58 22.29
CA VAL A 516 6.28 18.80 22.96
C VAL A 516 5.19 18.46 21.94
N SER A 517 4.71 17.22 21.96
CA SER A 517 3.59 16.78 21.13
C SER A 517 2.44 16.31 22.01
N VAL A 518 1.21 16.68 21.64
CA VAL A 518 0.01 16.40 22.41
C VAL A 518 -0.94 15.49 21.64
N HIS A 519 -1.35 14.41 22.29
CA HIS A 519 -2.48 13.57 21.87
C HIS A 519 -3.61 13.69 22.89
N ALA A 520 -4.75 14.22 22.47
CA ALA A 520 -5.85 14.58 23.37
C ALA A 520 -7.18 13.85 23.16
N SER A 521 -7.18 12.70 22.48
CA SER A 521 -8.41 11.95 22.27
C SER A 521 -9.16 11.69 23.58
N VAL A 522 -10.47 11.93 23.59
CA VAL A 522 -11.34 11.76 24.77
C VAL A 522 -11.98 10.37 24.84
N ALA A 523 -11.88 9.61 23.75
CA ALA A 523 -12.31 8.22 23.66
C ALA A 523 -11.09 7.30 23.39
N PRO A 524 -11.18 5.99 23.71
CA PRO A 524 -10.11 5.04 23.45
C PRO A 524 -9.72 4.97 21.96
N ASP A 525 -8.49 5.39 21.65
CA ASP A 525 -7.93 5.28 20.30
C ASP A 525 -7.26 3.90 20.15
N PRO A 526 -7.58 3.10 19.11
CA PRO A 526 -7.05 1.74 18.96
C PRO A 526 -5.52 1.68 18.85
N PHE A 527 -4.92 2.59 18.07
CA PHE A 527 -3.48 2.69 17.84
C PHE A 527 -3.19 4.03 17.10
N PRO A 528 -3.13 5.17 17.80
CA PRO A 528 -2.99 6.47 17.14
C PRO A 528 -1.60 6.64 16.50
N GLY A 529 -1.55 6.65 15.16
CA GLY A 529 -0.30 6.86 14.41
C GLY A 529 0.44 8.14 14.82
N VAL A 530 -0.28 9.20 15.18
CA VAL A 530 0.32 10.48 15.61
C VAL A 530 1.19 10.34 16.89
N VAL A 531 0.83 9.43 17.80
CA VAL A 531 1.61 9.18 19.01
C VAL A 531 2.93 8.51 18.63
N VAL A 532 2.86 7.50 17.77
CA VAL A 532 4.06 6.82 17.24
C VAL A 532 4.96 7.79 16.47
N GLU A 533 4.39 8.63 15.59
CA GLU A 533 5.13 9.65 14.85
C GLU A 533 5.84 10.62 15.79
N SER A 534 5.17 11.06 16.86
CA SER A 534 5.79 11.91 17.88
C SER A 534 6.96 11.24 18.59
N LEU A 535 6.80 9.97 18.98
CA LEU A 535 7.84 9.23 19.70
C LEU A 535 9.05 8.97 18.79
N LEU A 536 8.82 8.61 17.52
CA LEU A 536 9.88 8.46 16.52
C LEU A 536 10.64 9.78 16.33
N ALA A 537 9.93 10.91 16.24
CA ALA A 537 10.54 12.23 16.03
C ALA A 537 11.37 12.73 17.23
N GLY A 538 11.24 12.07 18.40
CA GLY A 538 11.92 12.44 19.65
C GLY A 538 11.25 13.59 20.41
N ALA A 539 10.02 13.98 20.05
CA ALA A 539 9.29 15.01 20.78
C ALA A 539 8.85 14.48 22.16
N ALA A 540 8.80 15.34 23.17
CA ALA A 540 8.24 14.99 24.47
C ALA A 540 6.72 14.79 24.33
N THR A 541 6.28 13.54 24.27
CA THR A 541 4.87 13.22 24.01
C THR A 541 4.06 13.24 25.30
N VAL A 542 2.98 14.03 25.33
CA VAL A 542 1.94 14.02 26.36
C VAL A 542 0.66 13.47 25.75
N ALA A 543 0.18 12.32 26.22
CA ALA A 543 -0.93 11.63 25.59
C ALA A 543 -1.99 11.14 26.58
N THR A 544 -3.24 11.09 26.12
CA THR A 544 -4.33 10.49 26.90
C THR A 544 -4.06 9.02 27.25
N ALA A 545 -4.24 8.64 28.52
CA ALA A 545 -4.12 7.29 29.05
C ALA A 545 -5.33 6.39 28.71
N ALA A 546 -5.62 6.21 27.41
CA ALA A 546 -6.70 5.34 26.94
C ALA A 546 -6.34 4.58 25.66
N GLY A 547 -7.02 3.44 25.45
CA GLY A 547 -6.86 2.62 24.26
C GLY A 547 -5.41 2.12 24.08
N GLY A 548 -4.95 2.11 22.83
CA GLY A 548 -3.61 1.64 22.45
C GLY A 548 -2.48 2.50 23.01
N VAL A 549 -2.73 3.75 23.39
CA VAL A 549 -1.71 4.70 23.89
C VAL A 549 -0.99 4.17 25.13
N VAL A 550 -1.72 3.50 26.03
CA VAL A 550 -1.16 2.91 27.25
C VAL A 550 -0.13 1.82 26.95
N GLY A 551 -0.23 1.17 25.79
CA GLY A 551 0.77 0.23 25.30
C GLY A 551 1.93 0.89 24.57
N MET A 552 1.80 2.15 24.16
CA MET A 552 2.84 2.89 23.42
C MET A 552 3.81 3.58 24.37
N ILE A 553 3.30 4.23 25.42
CA ILE A 553 4.06 5.09 26.35
C ILE A 553 4.12 4.46 27.74
N ARG A 554 5.32 4.38 28.30
CA ARG A 554 5.62 4.16 29.71
C ARG A 554 5.74 5.53 30.39
N HIS A 555 4.70 5.86 31.16
CA HIS A 555 4.60 7.14 31.86
C HIS A 555 5.88 7.49 32.64
N GLY A 556 6.41 8.69 32.41
CA GLY A 556 7.62 9.21 33.05
C GLY A 556 8.94 8.64 32.52
N THR A 557 8.91 7.71 31.57
CA THR A 557 10.13 7.10 30.97
C THR A 557 10.33 7.53 29.52
N ASP A 558 9.30 7.42 28.70
CA ASP A 558 9.36 7.73 27.26
C ASP A 558 8.23 8.69 26.82
N GLY A 559 7.54 9.27 27.79
CA GLY A 559 6.49 10.27 27.60
C GLY A 559 5.63 10.43 28.86
N LEU A 560 4.66 11.35 28.81
CA LEU A 560 3.69 11.57 29.89
C LEU A 560 2.29 11.11 29.46
N LEU A 561 1.53 10.66 30.45
CA LEU A 561 0.17 10.15 30.30
C LEU A 561 -0.73 10.93 31.24
N TYR A 562 -1.95 11.24 30.79
CA TYR A 562 -2.94 11.93 31.60
C TYR A 562 -4.36 11.34 31.39
N PRO A 563 -5.29 11.52 32.34
CA PRO A 563 -6.64 10.97 32.21
C PRO A 563 -7.43 11.54 31.01
N PRO A 564 -8.23 10.72 30.30
CA PRO A 564 -9.04 11.19 29.17
C PRO A 564 -9.97 12.36 29.52
N GLY A 565 -9.94 13.41 28.70
CA GLY A 565 -10.80 14.59 28.88
C GLY A 565 -10.37 15.54 30.00
N ASP A 566 -9.32 15.25 30.76
CA ASP A 566 -8.87 16.09 31.86
C ASP A 566 -7.91 17.19 31.37
N ALA A 567 -8.48 18.32 30.92
CA ALA A 567 -7.72 19.49 30.50
C ALA A 567 -6.83 20.06 31.60
N ALA A 568 -7.19 19.90 32.88
CA ALA A 568 -6.38 20.37 34.00
C ALA A 568 -5.13 19.51 34.19
N ALA A 569 -5.25 18.18 34.06
CA ALA A 569 -4.11 17.28 34.08
C ALA A 569 -3.19 17.49 32.88
N LEU A 570 -3.76 17.71 31.68
CA LEU A 570 -2.97 18.07 30.51
C LEU A 570 -2.20 19.39 30.74
N ALA A 571 -2.85 20.42 31.29
CA ALA A 571 -2.20 21.70 31.58
C ALA A 571 -1.03 21.54 32.59
N ARG A 572 -1.20 20.71 33.64
CA ARG A 572 -0.12 20.42 34.59
C ARG A 572 1.07 19.73 33.92
N ALA A 573 0.81 18.72 33.07
CA ALA A 573 1.87 18.02 32.35
C ALA A 573 2.61 18.94 31.36
N LEU A 574 1.88 19.85 30.69
CA LEU A 574 2.50 20.87 29.84
C LEU A 574 3.35 21.85 30.67
N GLY A 575 2.84 22.32 31.81
CA GLY A 575 3.59 23.19 32.73
C GLY A 575 4.90 22.54 33.19
N GLU A 576 4.84 21.27 33.65
CA GLU A 576 6.02 20.51 34.07
C GLU A 576 7.12 20.46 33.00
N LEU A 577 6.74 20.27 31.73
CA LEU A 577 7.70 20.22 30.63
C LEU A 577 8.23 21.59 30.22
N LEU A 578 7.40 22.63 30.33
CA LEU A 578 7.73 23.97 29.84
C LEU A 578 8.46 24.84 30.87
N GLU A 579 8.25 24.61 32.17
CA GLU A 579 8.88 25.36 33.26
C GLU A 579 10.29 24.85 33.60
N GLY A 580 10.65 23.63 33.20
CA GLY A 580 11.95 23.02 33.48
C GLY A 580 13.12 23.73 32.79
N GLY A 581 14.25 23.84 33.48
CA GLY A 581 15.51 24.32 32.88
C GLY A 581 16.10 23.35 31.84
N GLU A 582 15.70 22.08 31.88
CA GLU A 582 16.03 21.06 30.89
C GLU A 582 15.05 21.13 29.69
N ALA A 583 15.54 20.99 28.47
CA ALA A 583 14.69 20.97 27.28
C ALA A 583 13.76 19.73 27.30
N PRO A 584 12.45 19.86 26.99
CA PRO A 584 11.48 18.75 27.08
C PRO A 584 11.95 17.46 26.38
N ARG A 585 12.54 17.61 25.20
CA ARG A 585 13.07 16.49 24.40
C ARG A 585 14.19 15.75 25.10
N ALA A 586 15.10 16.44 25.77
CA ALA A 586 16.26 15.82 26.42
C ALA A 586 15.83 14.75 27.43
N ARG A 587 14.68 14.96 28.10
CA ARG A 587 14.12 14.04 29.08
C ARG A 587 13.69 12.69 28.51
N PHE A 588 13.13 12.64 27.29
CA PHE A 588 12.47 11.44 26.77
C PHE A 588 12.95 10.96 25.40
N ALA A 589 13.57 11.81 24.59
CA ALA A 589 13.73 11.60 23.15
C ALA A 589 14.36 10.24 22.77
N VAL A 590 15.42 9.84 23.46
CA VAL A 590 16.11 8.56 23.19
C VAL A 590 15.22 7.37 23.53
N ALA A 591 14.64 7.35 24.74
CA ALA A 591 13.76 6.27 25.18
C ALA A 591 12.47 6.20 24.34
N ALA A 592 11.90 7.34 23.98
CA ALA A 592 10.75 7.48 23.09
C ALA A 592 11.01 6.90 21.71
N ARG A 593 12.13 7.28 21.08
CA ARG A 593 12.48 6.78 19.75
C ARG A 593 12.75 5.28 19.76
N GLN A 594 13.52 4.78 20.73
CA GLN A 594 13.77 3.34 20.89
C GLN A 594 12.48 2.56 21.12
N ARG A 595 11.59 3.07 21.99
CA ARG A 595 10.28 2.47 22.23
C ARG A 595 9.48 2.39 20.94
N ALA A 596 9.36 3.48 20.19
CA ALA A 596 8.60 3.49 18.95
C ALA A 596 9.16 2.52 17.90
N LEU A 597 10.48 2.53 17.66
CA LEU A 597 11.12 1.61 16.72
C LEU A 597 10.85 0.14 17.09
N SER A 598 10.91 -0.21 18.38
CA SER A 598 10.61 -1.58 18.84
C SER A 598 9.16 -2.02 18.57
N LEU A 599 8.24 -1.08 18.35
CA LEU A 599 6.82 -1.35 18.11
C LEU A 599 6.46 -1.36 16.63
N VAL A 600 7.04 -0.43 15.83
CA VAL A 600 6.49 -0.11 14.51
C VAL A 600 7.50 -0.18 13.36
N ASP A 601 8.76 -0.54 13.64
CA ASP A 601 9.74 -0.76 12.59
C ASP A 601 9.30 -1.88 11.65
N ALA A 602 9.61 -1.72 10.37
CA ALA A 602 9.25 -2.67 9.34
C ALA A 602 9.76 -4.08 9.65
N SER A 603 11.01 -4.21 10.11
CA SER A 603 11.60 -5.52 10.43
C SER A 603 10.83 -6.27 11.52
N VAL A 604 10.24 -5.55 12.47
CA VAL A 604 9.44 -6.11 13.57
C VAL A 604 8.07 -6.52 13.06
N VAL A 605 7.32 -5.58 12.48
CA VAL A 605 5.93 -5.80 12.07
C VAL A 605 5.86 -6.83 10.93
N ASP A 606 6.75 -6.71 9.94
CA ASP A 606 6.78 -7.62 8.80
C ASP A 606 7.19 -9.03 9.23
N GLY A 607 8.13 -9.16 10.17
CA GLY A 607 8.52 -10.45 10.76
C GLY A 607 7.36 -11.14 11.49
N GLN A 608 6.59 -10.39 12.28
CA GLN A 608 5.41 -10.93 12.97
C GLN A 608 4.32 -11.40 11.99
N ILE A 609 4.00 -10.59 10.97
CA ILE A 609 3.03 -10.97 9.94
C ILE A 609 3.51 -12.19 9.14
N ALA A 610 4.78 -12.24 8.76
CA ALA A 610 5.36 -13.38 8.04
C ALA A 610 5.31 -14.66 8.88
N ALA A 611 5.59 -14.59 10.19
CA ALA A 611 5.49 -15.71 11.11
C ALA A 611 4.05 -16.23 11.24
N ILE A 612 3.05 -15.33 11.27
CA ILE A 612 1.62 -15.72 11.24
C ILE A 612 1.30 -16.51 9.97
N TYR A 613 1.73 -16.00 8.81
CA TYR A 613 1.49 -16.68 7.54
C TYR A 613 2.18 -18.04 7.50
N ALA A 614 3.44 -18.12 7.89
CA ALA A 614 4.19 -19.38 7.94
C ALA A 614 3.49 -20.41 8.86
N GLY A 615 3.10 -19.99 10.07
CA GLY A 615 2.42 -20.87 11.03
C GLY A 615 1.08 -21.42 10.55
N LEU A 616 0.31 -20.62 9.80
CA LEU A 616 -0.95 -21.07 9.19
C LEU A 616 -0.72 -22.11 8.09
N LEU A 617 0.32 -21.92 7.28
CA LEU A 617 0.64 -22.83 6.18
C LEU A 617 1.24 -24.14 6.69
N GLU A 618 2.08 -24.07 7.72
CA GLU A 618 2.64 -25.23 8.42
C GLU A 618 1.53 -26.10 9.03
N ALA A 619 0.57 -25.48 9.73
CA ALA A 619 -0.58 -26.18 10.32
C ALA A 619 -1.40 -26.92 9.25
N ARG A 620 -1.61 -26.26 8.10
CA ARG A 620 -2.34 -26.84 6.98
C ARG A 620 -1.61 -28.02 6.34
N ARG A 621 -0.27 -27.97 6.27
CA ARG A 621 0.56 -29.05 5.71
C ARG A 621 0.62 -30.26 6.64
N THR A 622 0.69 -30.04 7.95
CA THR A 622 0.85 -31.10 8.96
C THR A 622 -0.48 -31.67 9.46
N GLY A 623 -1.60 -30.97 9.25
CA GLY A 623 -2.91 -31.35 9.80
C GLY A 623 -3.03 -31.13 11.31
N VAL A 624 -2.02 -30.50 11.93
CA VAL A 624 -1.95 -30.21 13.37
C VAL A 624 -2.12 -28.70 13.56
N ALA A 625 -3.04 -28.28 14.43
CA ALA A 625 -3.15 -26.87 14.80
C ALA A 625 -1.83 -26.39 15.45
N THR A 626 -1.18 -25.38 14.88
CA THR A 626 0.13 -24.89 15.34
C THR A 626 0.02 -24.23 16.72
N ALA A 627 0.38 -24.99 17.76
CA ALA A 627 0.61 -24.46 19.10
C ALA A 627 2.06 -23.89 19.18
N GLY A 628 2.24 -22.65 18.75
CA GLY A 628 3.53 -21.94 18.84
C GLY A 628 3.39 -20.60 19.56
N ARG A 629 3.72 -20.58 20.86
CA ARG A 629 3.96 -19.33 21.60
C ARG A 629 5.31 -18.76 21.15
N VAL A 630 5.32 -17.54 20.62
CA VAL A 630 6.53 -16.71 20.61
C VAL A 630 6.65 -16.15 22.02
N THR A 631 7.50 -16.76 22.84
CA THR A 631 7.91 -16.18 24.13
C THR A 631 8.83 -15.00 23.85
N GLU A 632 8.34 -13.78 24.14
CA GLU A 632 9.17 -12.59 24.29
C GLU A 632 10.31 -12.90 25.27
N GLY A 633 11.54 -12.88 24.77
CA GLY A 633 12.73 -12.86 25.62
C GLY A 633 12.76 -11.55 26.39
N LYS A 634 12.78 -11.65 27.71
CA LYS A 634 13.19 -10.55 28.60
C LYS A 634 14.62 -10.14 28.24
N VAL A 635 14.79 -8.90 27.79
CA VAL A 635 15.76 -7.91 28.34
C VAL A 635 15.14 -6.54 28.19
#